data_AF-A0A937ZPT2-F1
#
_entry.id   AF-A0A937ZPT2-F1
#
_cell.length_a   1.000
_cell.length_b   1.000
_cell.length_c   1.000
_cell.angle_alpha   90.00
_cell.angle_beta   90.00
_cell.angle_gamma   90.00
#
_symmetry.space_group_name_H-M   'P 1'
#
loop_
_entity.id
_entity.type
_entity.pdbx_description
1 polymer ?
#
loop_
_entity_poly.entity_id
_entity_poly.type
_entity_poly.pdbx_seq_one_letter_code
_entity_poly.pdbx_strand_id
1 'polypeptide(L)'
;GWLKLYGEEGGWAYMDKLHNNIAQYVHSGSKPCKMTATGETMIGISYAFPGVKAINDGAPLSVVLPEEGLGAEVEGYALIAGSKNSETAKKLLDFAASQESAVIANKYYVVVAREGVSSPIPNYPEGEEAKMLDMDFEWLASNRKRILDEWQRRYGVKDAPKG
;
A
#
# COMPACT_ATOMS: atom_id res chain seq x y z
N GLY A 1 -3.45 7.79 -4.36
CA GLY A 1 -4.72 7.26 -4.90
C GLY A 1 -5.74 8.36 -5.06
N TRP A 2 -6.61 8.57 -4.07
CA TRP A 2 -7.78 9.46 -4.17
C TRP A 2 -7.49 10.93 -4.54
N LEU A 3 -6.42 11.55 -4.01
CA LEU A 3 -5.99 12.91 -4.44
C LEU A 3 -5.61 12.97 -5.92
N LYS A 4 -5.02 11.89 -6.44
CA LYS A 4 -4.64 11.79 -7.86
C LYS A 4 -5.88 11.56 -8.74
N LEU A 5 -6.80 10.70 -8.30
CA LEU A 5 -8.03 10.37 -9.02
C LEU A 5 -8.98 11.56 -9.17
N TYR A 6 -9.18 12.30 -8.08
CA TYR A 6 -10.25 13.29 -7.99
C TYR A 6 -9.74 14.74 -7.85
N GLY A 7 -8.44 14.96 -7.98
CA GLY A 7 -7.80 16.21 -7.60
C GLY A 7 -7.86 16.45 -6.08
N GLU A 8 -7.27 17.55 -5.61
CA GLU A 8 -7.24 17.81 -4.16
C GLU A 8 -8.65 18.02 -3.58
N GLU A 9 -9.44 18.93 -4.15
CA GLU A 9 -10.79 19.23 -3.64
C GLU A 9 -11.72 18.01 -3.69
N GLY A 10 -11.81 17.36 -4.85
CA GLY A 10 -12.64 16.16 -5.03
C GLY A 10 -12.15 14.99 -4.20
N GLY A 11 -10.83 14.86 -4.04
CA GLY A 11 -10.22 13.82 -3.22
C GLY A 11 -10.58 13.97 -1.74
N TRP A 12 -10.49 15.19 -1.20
CA TRP A 12 -10.91 15.44 0.18
C TRP A 12 -12.42 15.25 0.35
N ALA A 13 -13.24 15.69 -0.61
CA ALA A 13 -14.68 15.47 -0.58
C ALA A 13 -15.05 13.97 -0.60
N TYR A 14 -14.29 13.15 -1.33
CA TYR A 14 -14.43 11.70 -1.30
C TYR A 14 -14.08 11.14 0.10
N MET A 15 -12.94 11.54 0.66
CA MET A 15 -12.51 11.09 1.99
C MET A 15 -13.48 11.52 3.10
N ASP A 16 -14.07 12.71 3.02
CA ASP A 16 -15.09 13.19 3.97
C ASP A 16 -16.32 12.27 3.98
N LYS A 17 -16.77 11.82 2.81
CA LYS A 17 -17.89 10.87 2.70
C LYS A 17 -17.49 9.48 3.18
N LEU A 18 -16.31 9.01 2.81
CA LEU A 18 -15.80 7.71 3.24
C LEU A 18 -15.66 7.64 4.76
N HIS A 19 -15.15 8.71 5.37
CA HIS A 19 -14.92 8.80 6.82
C HIS A 19 -16.17 8.49 7.64
N ASN A 20 -17.36 8.88 7.16
CA ASN A 20 -18.63 8.56 7.85
C ASN A 20 -18.83 7.06 8.05
N ASN A 21 -18.30 6.24 7.14
CA ASN A 21 -18.41 4.78 7.17
C ASN A 21 -17.17 4.09 7.78
N ILE A 22 -16.11 4.83 8.09
CA ILE A 22 -14.92 4.26 8.74
C ILE A 22 -15.25 3.98 10.21
N ALA A 23 -15.05 2.73 10.64
CA ALA A 23 -15.15 2.36 12.04
C ALA A 23 -13.90 2.81 12.83
N GLN A 24 -12.71 2.58 12.28
CA GLN A 24 -11.43 2.89 12.91
C GLN A 24 -10.30 3.01 11.88
N TYR A 25 -9.36 3.93 12.10
CA TYR A 25 -8.08 3.96 11.41
C TYR A 25 -7.02 3.24 12.24
N VAL A 26 -6.45 2.17 11.70
CA VAL A 26 -5.52 1.29 12.40
C VAL A 26 -4.08 1.55 11.97
N HIS A 27 -3.12 1.31 12.87
CA HIS A 27 -1.69 1.60 12.65
C HIS A 27 -0.97 0.64 11.70
N SER A 28 -1.61 -0.48 11.32
CA SER A 28 -1.04 -1.49 10.42
C SER A 28 -1.89 -1.65 9.18
N GLY A 29 -1.29 -1.51 8.00
CA GLY A 29 -1.97 -1.66 6.72
C GLY A 29 -2.61 -3.04 6.49
N SER A 30 -2.12 -4.09 7.16
CA SER A 30 -2.70 -5.45 7.05
C SER A 30 -3.85 -5.74 8.03
N LYS A 31 -4.01 -4.91 9.07
CA LYS A 31 -5.04 -5.13 10.11
C LYS A 31 -6.46 -5.03 9.57
N PRO A 32 -6.82 -4.16 8.60
CA PRO A 32 -8.15 -4.15 8.00
C PRO A 32 -8.55 -5.51 7.41
N CYS A 33 -7.66 -6.20 6.69
CA CYS A 33 -7.96 -7.55 6.18
C CYS A 33 -8.23 -8.56 7.30
N LYS A 34 -7.49 -8.50 8.41
CA LYS A 34 -7.70 -9.38 9.57
C LYS A 34 -9.02 -9.11 10.27
N MET A 35 -9.39 -7.83 10.42
CA MET A 35 -10.68 -7.43 10.99
C MET A 35 -11.83 -7.92 10.10
N THR A 36 -11.70 -7.82 8.78
CA THR A 36 -12.71 -8.35 7.85
C THR A 36 -12.76 -9.87 7.87
N ALA A 37 -11.61 -10.56 7.90
CA ALA A 37 -11.55 -12.02 7.96
C ALA A 37 -12.26 -12.61 9.19
N THR A 38 -12.24 -11.88 10.31
CA THR A 38 -12.87 -12.28 11.57
C THR A 38 -14.30 -11.77 11.73
N GLY A 39 -14.80 -10.98 10.76
CA GLY A 39 -16.12 -10.36 10.82
C GLY A 39 -16.24 -9.14 11.75
N GLU A 40 -15.12 -8.65 12.32
CA GLU A 40 -15.09 -7.40 13.10
C GLU A 40 -15.47 -6.18 12.23
N THR A 41 -15.18 -6.24 10.93
CA THR A 41 -15.57 -5.23 9.93
C THR A 41 -16.13 -5.90 8.68
N MET A 42 -17.07 -5.26 8.00
CA MET A 42 -17.61 -5.77 6.73
C MET A 42 -16.66 -5.55 5.54
N ILE A 43 -15.93 -4.43 5.55
CA ILE A 43 -15.02 -4.03 4.47
C ILE A 43 -13.70 -3.57 5.11
N GLY A 44 -12.58 -4.04 4.56
CA GLY A 44 -11.24 -3.60 4.94
C GLY A 44 -10.54 -3.00 3.73
N ILE A 45 -10.06 -1.76 3.84
CA ILE A 45 -9.28 -1.10 2.79
C ILE A 45 -7.80 -1.35 3.07
N SER A 46 -7.13 -2.07 2.16
CA SER A 46 -5.75 -2.52 2.29
C SER A 46 -5.17 -2.81 0.91
N TYR A 47 -3.86 -3.09 0.83
CA TYR A 47 -3.27 -3.79 -0.32
C TYR A 47 -3.95 -5.14 -0.55
N ALA A 48 -3.94 -5.60 -1.80
CA ALA A 48 -4.57 -6.86 -2.20
C ALA A 48 -3.90 -8.08 -1.55
N PHE A 49 -2.56 -8.09 -1.47
CA PHE A 49 -1.80 -9.25 -0.99
C PHE A 49 -2.20 -9.76 0.41
N PRO A 50 -2.33 -8.93 1.47
CA PRO A 50 -2.84 -9.39 2.76
C PRO A 50 -4.22 -10.06 2.70
N GLY A 51 -5.11 -9.57 1.84
CA GLY A 51 -6.44 -10.16 1.62
C GLY A 51 -6.36 -11.51 0.90
N VAL A 52 -5.57 -11.59 -0.18
CA VAL A 52 -5.34 -12.83 -0.92
C VAL A 52 -4.66 -13.89 -0.05
N LYS A 53 -3.69 -13.48 0.77
CA LYS A 53 -3.09 -14.38 1.76
C LYS A 53 -4.13 -14.93 2.73
N ALA A 54 -5.01 -14.08 3.27
CA ALA A 54 -6.07 -14.54 4.16
C ALA A 54 -7.03 -15.52 3.46
N ILE A 55 -7.39 -15.27 2.19
CA ILE A 55 -8.20 -16.21 1.37
C ILE A 55 -7.49 -17.55 1.21
N ASN A 56 -6.19 -17.53 0.88
CA ASN A 56 -5.38 -18.74 0.73
C ASN A 56 -5.21 -19.51 2.06
N ASP A 57 -5.27 -18.81 3.19
CA ASP A 57 -5.28 -19.39 4.54
C ASP A 57 -6.71 -19.82 4.99
N GLY A 58 -7.73 -19.70 4.13
CA GLY A 58 -9.10 -20.18 4.36
C GLY A 58 -10.10 -19.14 4.87
N ALA A 59 -9.75 -17.86 4.90
CA ALA A 59 -10.67 -16.81 5.33
C ALA A 59 -11.80 -16.60 4.28
N PRO A 60 -13.05 -16.37 4.72
CA PRO A 60 -14.20 -16.16 3.83
C PRO A 60 -14.22 -14.72 3.30
N LEU A 61 -13.21 -14.35 2.51
CA LEU A 61 -13.03 -13.02 1.95
C LEU A 61 -13.08 -13.03 0.42
N SER A 62 -13.36 -11.87 -0.15
CA SER A 62 -13.07 -11.55 -1.54
C SER A 62 -12.20 -10.28 -1.60
N VAL A 63 -11.32 -10.21 -2.60
CA VAL A 63 -10.53 -9.01 -2.87
C VAL A 63 -11.10 -8.33 -4.10
N VAL A 64 -11.38 -7.03 -3.99
CA VAL A 64 -11.90 -6.19 -5.06
C VAL A 64 -10.87 -5.11 -5.38
N LEU A 65 -10.51 -5.00 -6.66
CA LEU A 65 -9.69 -3.91 -7.16
C LEU A 65 -10.62 -2.80 -7.68
N PRO A 66 -10.62 -1.59 -7.09
CA PRO A 66 -11.40 -0.46 -7.60
C PRO A 66 -11.21 -0.23 -9.11
N GLU A 67 -12.30 0.07 -9.80
CA GLU A 67 -12.29 0.28 -11.25
C GLU A 67 -11.70 1.64 -11.63
N GLU A 68 -11.85 2.62 -10.75
CA GLU A 68 -11.40 3.99 -10.92
C GLU A 68 -9.88 4.11 -10.90
N GLY A 69 -9.19 3.14 -10.29
CA GLY A 69 -7.73 3.05 -10.25
C GLY A 69 -7.16 2.84 -8.85
N LEU A 70 -5.89 2.47 -8.81
CA LEU A 70 -5.14 2.13 -7.61
C LEU A 70 -4.00 3.12 -7.39
N GLY A 71 -3.85 3.59 -6.15
CA GLY A 71 -2.59 4.26 -5.79
C GLY A 71 -1.45 3.25 -5.85
N ALA A 72 -0.33 3.65 -6.46
CA ALA A 72 0.90 2.86 -6.44
C ALA A 72 1.89 3.43 -5.41
N GLU A 73 2.70 2.56 -4.84
CA GLU A 73 3.89 2.92 -4.08
C GLU A 73 5.09 2.13 -4.61
N VAL A 74 6.28 2.68 -4.38
CA VAL A 74 7.53 2.02 -4.75
C VAL A 74 8.37 1.89 -3.49
N GLU A 75 8.77 0.66 -3.18
CA GLU A 75 9.75 0.40 -2.13
C GLU A 75 11.15 0.76 -2.64
N GLY A 76 11.75 1.79 -2.02
CA GLY A 76 13.07 2.30 -2.38
C GLY A 76 14.12 1.99 -1.32
N TYR A 77 15.35 1.70 -1.77
CA TYR A 77 16.52 1.55 -0.90
C TYR A 77 17.49 2.71 -1.12
N ALA A 78 18.03 3.27 -0.04
CA ALA A 78 18.94 4.41 -0.12
C ALA A 78 20.13 4.26 0.84
N LEU A 79 21.30 4.74 0.39
CA LEU A 79 22.49 4.88 1.23
C LEU A 79 22.46 6.21 1.98
N ILE A 80 22.55 6.18 3.30
CA ILE A 80 22.65 7.39 4.12
C ILE A 80 24.00 8.08 3.88
N ALA A 81 23.97 9.38 3.59
CA ALA A 81 25.15 10.20 3.42
C ALA A 81 26.04 10.15 4.69
N GLY A 82 27.35 9.95 4.49
CA GLY A 82 28.31 9.84 5.59
C GLY A 82 28.30 8.49 6.34
N SER A 83 27.65 7.46 5.79
CA SER A 83 27.68 6.12 6.39
C SER A 83 29.11 5.61 6.58
N LYS A 84 29.45 5.23 7.82
CA LYS A 84 30.75 4.62 8.17
C LYS A 84 31.00 3.28 7.49
N ASN A 85 29.94 2.63 7.00
CA ASN A 85 29.97 1.31 6.35
C ASN A 85 29.52 1.40 4.89
N SER A 86 29.88 2.47 4.18
CA SER A 86 29.37 2.77 2.83
C SER A 86 29.62 1.64 1.81
N GLU A 87 30.75 0.94 1.87
CA GLU A 87 31.03 -0.18 0.96
C GLU A 87 30.10 -1.38 1.19
N THR A 88 29.91 -1.78 2.44
CA THR A 88 28.99 -2.87 2.80
C THR A 88 27.55 -2.50 2.45
N ALA A 89 27.15 -1.27 2.72
CA ALA A 89 25.82 -0.79 2.39
C ALA A 89 25.59 -0.77 0.87
N LYS A 90 26.58 -0.38 0.06
CA LYS A 90 26.50 -0.48 -1.41
C LYS A 90 26.28 -1.92 -1.89
N LYS A 91 27.03 -2.89 -1.35
CA LYS A 91 26.84 -4.31 -1.68
C LYS A 91 25.42 -4.80 -1.37
N LEU A 92 24.84 -4.32 -0.26
CA LEU A 92 23.43 -4.62 0.07
C LEU A 92 22.46 -3.98 -0.93
N LEU A 93 22.69 -2.74 -1.34
CA LEU A 93 21.88 -2.08 -2.36
C LEU A 93 21.97 -2.77 -3.73
N ASP A 94 23.18 -3.19 -4.12
CA ASP A 94 23.41 -3.96 -5.36
C ASP A 94 22.63 -5.28 -5.33
N PHE A 95 22.66 -5.98 -4.18
CA PHE A 95 21.85 -7.18 -3.98
C PHE A 95 20.36 -6.86 -4.02
N ALA A 96 19.90 -5.81 -3.34
CA ALA A 96 18.49 -5.44 -3.29
C ALA A 96 17.91 -5.13 -4.69
N ALA A 97 18.72 -4.57 -5.59
CA ALA A 97 18.36 -4.29 -6.99
C ALA A 97 18.55 -5.49 -7.95
N SER A 98 19.07 -6.62 -7.46
CA SER A 98 19.37 -7.79 -8.28
C SER A 98 18.12 -8.58 -8.69
N GLN A 99 18.27 -9.46 -9.68
CA GLN A 99 17.19 -10.37 -10.10
C GLN A 99 16.83 -11.34 -9.00
N GLU A 100 17.83 -11.81 -8.27
CA GLU A 100 17.68 -12.74 -7.17
C GLU A 100 16.78 -12.13 -6.09
N SER A 101 17.04 -10.88 -5.70
CA SER A 101 16.19 -10.14 -4.76
C SER A 101 14.76 -9.99 -5.28
N ALA A 102 14.56 -9.66 -6.56
CA ALA A 102 13.22 -9.54 -7.15
C ALA A 102 12.45 -10.89 -7.12
N VAL A 103 13.13 -12.02 -7.39
CA VAL A 103 12.53 -13.36 -7.31
C VAL A 103 12.16 -13.72 -5.87
N ILE A 104 12.99 -13.33 -4.89
CA ILE A 104 12.67 -13.49 -3.48
C ILE A 104 11.45 -12.65 -3.12
N ALA A 105 11.41 -11.38 -3.53
CA ALA A 105 10.30 -10.47 -3.29
C ALA A 105 8.99 -10.98 -3.89
N ASN A 106 9.02 -11.60 -5.08
CA ASN A 106 7.81 -12.10 -5.73
C ASN A 106 7.08 -13.22 -4.94
N LYS A 107 7.75 -13.86 -3.97
CA LYS A 107 7.10 -14.79 -3.03
C LYS A 107 6.12 -14.09 -2.08
N TYR A 108 6.27 -12.78 -1.91
CA TYR A 108 5.52 -11.95 -0.97
C TYR A 108 4.75 -10.81 -1.66
N TYR A 109 5.08 -10.48 -2.91
CA TYR A 109 4.48 -9.39 -3.68
C TYR A 109 4.16 -9.85 -5.10
N VAL A 110 2.96 -9.54 -5.60
CA VAL A 110 2.59 -9.91 -6.98
C VAL A 110 3.24 -9.01 -8.01
N VAL A 111 3.36 -7.73 -7.70
CA VAL A 111 4.01 -6.75 -8.57
C VAL A 111 5.38 -6.44 -8.00
N VAL A 112 6.43 -6.80 -8.75
CA VAL A 112 7.82 -6.44 -8.43
C VAL A 112 8.38 -5.52 -9.50
N ALA A 113 9.25 -4.60 -9.11
CA ALA A 113 9.76 -3.55 -10.01
C ALA A 113 10.61 -4.08 -11.19
N ARG A 114 11.03 -5.35 -11.16
CA ARG A 114 11.83 -5.96 -12.22
C ARG A 114 10.93 -6.68 -13.21
N GLU A 115 10.96 -6.22 -14.45
CA GLU A 115 10.21 -6.82 -15.57
C GLU A 115 10.48 -8.32 -15.70
N GLY A 116 9.43 -9.08 -15.99
CA GLY A 116 9.50 -10.52 -16.24
C GLY A 116 9.67 -11.40 -15.00
N VAL A 117 9.63 -10.85 -13.78
CA VAL A 117 9.75 -11.63 -12.53
C VAL A 117 8.39 -11.89 -11.86
N SER A 118 7.42 -11.00 -12.05
CA SER A 118 6.07 -11.15 -11.48
C SER A 118 5.43 -12.48 -11.89
N SER A 119 5.13 -13.33 -10.91
CA SER A 119 4.42 -14.61 -11.10
C SER A 119 3.04 -14.58 -10.46
N PRO A 120 2.06 -15.36 -10.99
CA PRO A 120 0.72 -15.43 -10.44
C PRO A 120 0.71 -16.00 -9.01
N ILE A 121 -0.08 -15.41 -8.13
CA ILE A 121 -0.40 -15.96 -6.81
C ILE A 121 -1.82 -16.55 -6.87
N PRO A 122 -2.07 -17.75 -6.28
CA PRO A 122 -3.43 -18.31 -6.21
C PRO A 122 -4.42 -17.31 -5.61
N ASN A 123 -5.61 -17.22 -6.21
CA ASN A 123 -6.71 -16.32 -5.82
C ASN A 123 -6.39 -14.82 -5.88
N TYR A 124 -5.29 -14.42 -6.51
CA TYR A 124 -4.97 -13.01 -6.72
C TYR A 124 -5.82 -12.41 -7.85
N PRO A 125 -6.41 -11.21 -7.68
CA PRO A 125 -7.20 -10.58 -8.74
C PRO A 125 -6.31 -10.17 -9.92
N GLU A 126 -6.79 -10.40 -11.13
CA GLU A 126 -6.09 -10.01 -12.35
C GLU A 126 -6.13 -8.49 -12.58
N GLY A 127 -5.15 -7.97 -13.31
CA GLY A 127 -5.16 -6.59 -13.81
C GLY A 127 -4.82 -5.51 -12.79
N GLU A 128 -4.21 -5.85 -11.65
CA GLU A 128 -3.77 -4.86 -10.65
C GLU A 128 -2.79 -3.84 -11.24
N GLU A 129 -1.74 -4.31 -11.92
CA GLU A 129 -0.73 -3.46 -12.54
C GLU A 129 -1.35 -2.47 -13.54
N ALA A 130 -2.27 -2.94 -14.39
CA ALA A 130 -2.96 -2.09 -15.37
C ALA A 130 -3.88 -1.03 -14.72
N LYS A 131 -4.27 -1.20 -13.46
CA LYS A 131 -5.09 -0.25 -12.69
C LYS A 131 -4.23 0.72 -11.87
N MET A 132 -2.92 0.52 -11.79
CA MET A 132 -2.03 1.41 -11.04
C MET A 132 -1.97 2.78 -11.72
N LEU A 133 -2.18 3.81 -10.92
CA LEU A 133 -2.08 5.18 -11.36
C LEU A 133 -0.61 5.58 -11.51
N ASP A 134 -0.32 6.38 -12.53
CA ASP A 134 0.97 7.04 -12.64
C ASP A 134 1.13 8.12 -11.55
N MET A 135 1.98 7.84 -10.57
CA MET A 135 2.14 8.65 -9.36
C MET A 135 3.34 9.58 -9.48
N ASP A 136 3.12 10.87 -9.17
CA ASP A 136 4.20 11.83 -9.00
C ASP A 136 4.80 11.71 -7.60
N PHE A 137 5.86 10.90 -7.47
CA PHE A 137 6.49 10.62 -6.18
C PHE A 137 7.22 11.85 -5.59
N GLU A 138 7.71 12.77 -6.43
CA GLU A 138 8.36 14.00 -5.96
C GLU A 138 7.33 14.96 -5.34
N TRP A 139 6.19 15.13 -6.01
CA TRP A 139 5.07 15.91 -5.47
C TRP A 139 4.54 15.29 -4.18
N LEU A 140 4.35 13.96 -4.13
CA LEU A 140 3.92 13.26 -2.93
C LEU A 140 4.87 13.47 -1.77
N ALA A 141 6.19 13.32 -1.99
CA ALA A 141 7.20 13.52 -0.97
C ALA A 141 7.20 14.96 -0.45
N SER A 142 7.15 15.94 -1.36
CA SER A 142 7.15 17.37 -1.04
C SER A 142 5.89 17.81 -0.29
N ASN A 143 4.75 17.17 -0.56
CA ASN A 143 3.46 17.49 0.06
C ASN A 143 3.09 16.59 1.25
N ARG A 144 3.89 15.55 1.53
CA ARG A 144 3.56 14.50 2.52
C ARG A 144 3.12 15.09 3.86
N LYS A 145 3.90 16.04 4.40
CA LYS A 145 3.61 16.64 5.70
C LYS A 145 2.25 17.35 5.69
N ARG A 146 2.02 18.22 4.71
CA ARG A 146 0.76 18.98 4.56
C ARG A 146 -0.44 18.05 4.46
N ILE A 147 -0.34 17.01 3.64
CA ILE A 147 -1.44 16.05 3.43
C ILE A 147 -1.73 15.27 4.71
N LEU A 148 -0.70 14.78 5.40
CA LEU A 148 -0.88 14.03 6.64
C LEU A 148 -1.41 14.91 7.78
N ASP A 149 -0.93 16.14 7.91
CA ASP A 149 -1.43 17.08 8.92
C ASP A 149 -2.92 17.38 8.69
N GLU A 150 -3.31 17.62 7.43
CA GLU A 150 -4.71 17.87 7.08
C GLU A 150 -5.60 16.63 7.29
N TRP A 151 -5.10 15.45 6.91
CA TRP A 151 -5.78 14.19 7.18
C TRP A 151 -5.99 13.98 8.69
N GLN A 152 -4.95 14.20 9.50
CA GLN A 152 -5.00 14.05 10.94
C GLN A 152 -6.01 15.02 11.56
N ARG A 153 -6.01 16.27 11.10
CA ARG A 153 -6.95 17.31 11.54
C ARG A 153 -8.40 16.92 11.26
N ARG A 154 -8.68 16.34 10.08
CA ARG A 154 -10.04 15.99 9.66
C ARG A 154 -10.55 14.67 10.26
N TYR A 155 -9.69 13.66 10.34
CA TYR A 155 -10.13 12.26 10.51
C TYR A 155 -9.51 11.54 11.71
N GLY A 156 -8.49 12.12 12.35
CA GLY A 156 -7.75 11.49 13.44
C GLY A 156 -8.58 11.15 14.68
N VAL A 157 -9.83 11.66 14.77
CA VAL A 157 -10.78 11.30 15.84
C VAL A 157 -11.15 9.81 15.85
N LYS A 158 -10.91 9.08 14.76
CA LYS A 158 -11.13 7.63 14.66
C LYS A 158 -9.84 6.80 14.69
N ASP A 159 -8.71 7.41 15.04
CA ASP A 159 -7.45 6.67 15.18
C ASP A 159 -7.55 5.65 16.30
N ALA A 160 -7.05 4.44 16.03
CA ALA A 160 -6.87 3.45 17.07
C ALA A 160 -5.92 4.00 18.16
N PRO A 161 -6.15 3.67 19.45
CA PRO A 161 -5.23 4.04 20.51
C PRO A 161 -3.79 3.63 20.18
N LYS A 162 -2.82 4.47 20.55
CA LYS A 162 -1.41 4.08 20.50
C LYS A 162 -1.19 3.06 21.63
N GLY A 163 -0.79 1.85 21.25
CA GLY A 163 -0.37 0.81 22.19
C GLY A 163 1.01 1.08 22.78
#